data_AF-A0A9Q8IMK3-F1
#
_entry.id   AF-A0A9Q8IMK3-F1
#
_cell.length_a   1.000
_cell.length_b   1.000
_cell.length_c   1.000
_cell.angle_alpha   90.00
_cell.angle_beta   90.00
_cell.angle_gamma   90.00
#
_symmetry.space_group_name_H-M   'P 1'
#
loop_
_entity.id
_entity.type
_entity.pdbx_description
1 polymer ?
#
loop_
_entity_poly.entity_id
_entity_poly.type
_entity_poly.pdbx_seq_one_letter_code
_entity_poly.pdbx_strand_id
1 'polypeptide(L)'
;MELHKKSIIGFCCSLLLALTLFVVVSNKPTYAKYKGHYETPTELRGNWYESGQNNYGDWQTYHMYIGKKAVYQDGMKLYDVHNHKSNNEYMLYVQKINKKDMDFAGNTYVLNGKVFPYKDGNPYVWLSKKRIHGKRVLKSYTLMNGIEVWTRNKIQKDYSDMRSNISRSKVGI
;
A
#
# COMPACT_ATOMS: atom_id res chain seq x y z
N MET A 1 20.78 1.84 -55.22
CA MET A 1 21.41 1.55 -53.91
C MET A 1 21.18 2.65 -52.85
N GLU A 2 21.06 3.93 -53.22
CA GLU A 2 20.81 5.02 -52.25
C GLU A 2 19.42 5.03 -51.59
N LEU A 3 18.37 4.57 -52.30
CA LEU A 3 17.00 4.55 -51.78
C LEU A 3 16.85 3.68 -50.52
N HIS A 4 17.51 2.52 -50.50
CA HIS A 4 17.50 1.62 -49.33
C HIS A 4 18.23 2.21 -48.12
N LYS A 5 19.31 2.99 -48.32
CA LYS A 5 20.03 3.66 -47.23
C LYS A 5 19.16 4.72 -46.54
N LYS A 6 18.41 5.52 -47.31
CA LYS A 6 17.49 6.53 -46.76
C LYS A 6 16.34 5.90 -45.97
N SER A 7 15.85 4.74 -46.43
CA SER A 7 14.77 4.00 -45.77
C SER A 7 15.21 3.37 -44.44
N ILE A 8 16.43 2.81 -44.39
CA ILE A 8 17.02 2.25 -43.15
C ILE A 8 17.27 3.34 -42.10
N ILE A 9 17.78 4.51 -42.52
CA ILE A 9 18.02 5.64 -41.61
C ILE A 9 16.70 6.16 -41.03
N GLY A 10 15.66 6.28 -41.85
CA GLY A 10 14.32 6.68 -41.39
C GLY A 10 13.74 5.72 -40.35
N PHE A 11 13.93 4.41 -40.55
CA PHE A 11 13.49 3.38 -39.61
C PHE A 11 14.26 3.41 -38.27
N CYS A 12 15.59 3.60 -38.32
CA CYS A 12 16.39 3.73 -37.09
C CYS A 12 16.00 4.99 -36.28
N CYS A 13 15.74 6.11 -36.95
CA CYS A 13 15.29 7.34 -36.29
C CYS A 13 13.91 7.19 -35.65
N SER A 14 12.95 6.55 -36.31
CA SER A 14 11.62 6.33 -35.73
C SER A 14 11.65 5.33 -34.57
N LEU A 15 12.50 4.30 -34.63
CA LEU A 15 12.70 3.36 -33.53
C LEU A 15 13.32 4.04 -32.30
N LEU A 16 14.34 4.89 -32.49
CA LEU A 16 14.94 5.70 -31.42
C LEU A 16 13.93 6.67 -30.79
N LEU A 17 13.09 7.31 -31.62
CA LEU A 17 12.04 8.20 -31.13
C LEU A 17 10.99 7.43 -30.30
N ALA A 18 10.59 6.24 -30.76
CA ALA A 18 9.64 5.39 -30.05
C ALA A 18 10.21 4.89 -28.71
N LEU A 19 11.48 4.47 -28.67
CA LEU A 19 12.18 4.03 -27.45
C LEU A 19 12.31 5.18 -26.44
N THR A 20 12.68 6.37 -26.88
CA THR A 20 12.80 7.54 -26.00
C THR A 20 11.44 7.96 -25.42
N LEU A 21 10.38 7.99 -26.24
CA LEU A 21 9.01 8.23 -25.77
C LEU A 21 8.55 7.16 -24.78
N PHE A 22 8.84 5.89 -25.05
CA PHE A 22 8.46 4.79 -24.16
C PHE A 22 9.15 4.92 -22.80
N VAL A 23 10.44 5.26 -22.76
CA VAL A 23 11.19 5.46 -21.50
C VAL A 23 10.67 6.69 -20.73
N VAL A 24 10.38 7.79 -21.42
CA VAL A 24 9.87 9.03 -20.80
C VAL A 24 8.47 8.85 -20.22
N VAL A 25 7.58 8.14 -20.92
CA VAL A 25 6.22 7.85 -20.45
C VAL A 25 6.24 6.83 -19.30
N SER A 26 7.07 5.79 -19.40
CA SER A 26 7.17 4.74 -18.37
C SER A 26 7.80 5.23 -17.06
N ASN A 27 8.65 6.26 -17.12
CA ASN A 27 9.35 6.78 -15.95
C ASN A 27 8.65 7.95 -15.25
N LYS A 28 7.42 8.32 -15.62
CA LYS A 28 6.68 9.30 -14.81
C LYS A 28 6.36 8.65 -13.46
N PRO A 29 6.96 9.11 -12.35
CA PRO A 29 6.52 8.62 -11.06
C PRO A 29 5.15 9.25 -10.80
N THR A 30 4.08 8.50 -11.02
CA THR A 30 2.74 8.84 -10.55
C THR A 30 2.73 8.79 -9.03
N TYR A 31 3.31 9.82 -8.39
CA TYR A 31 3.06 10.14 -6.99
C TYR A 31 1.68 10.77 -6.94
N ALA A 32 0.64 9.98 -7.14
CA ALA A 32 -0.68 10.49 -6.87
C ALA A 32 -0.75 10.74 -5.34
N LYS A 33 -1.26 11.92 -5.00
CA LYS A 33 -1.19 12.54 -3.67
C LYS A 33 -2.53 12.37 -2.96
N TYR A 34 -2.52 12.51 -1.64
CA TYR A 34 -3.73 12.71 -0.85
C TYR A 34 -4.60 13.83 -1.43
N LYS A 35 -5.88 13.54 -1.73
CA LYS A 35 -6.83 14.48 -2.38
C LYS A 35 -7.93 14.98 -1.44
N GLY A 36 -7.83 14.69 -0.14
CA GLY A 36 -8.87 15.00 0.84
C GLY A 36 -9.51 13.75 1.44
N HIS A 37 -10.57 13.95 2.20
CA HIS A 37 -11.07 12.95 3.14
C HIS A 37 -11.84 11.77 2.52
N TYR A 38 -12.33 11.93 1.29
CA TYR A 38 -13.22 10.94 0.66
C TYR A 38 -12.54 10.10 -0.41
N GLU A 39 -11.20 10.06 -0.43
CA GLU A 39 -10.44 9.16 -1.29
C GLU A 39 -9.17 8.68 -0.59
N THR A 40 -8.88 7.38 -0.71
CA THR A 40 -7.61 6.84 -0.20
C THR A 40 -6.42 7.42 -0.98
N PRO A 41 -5.27 7.67 -0.33
CA PRO A 41 -4.05 8.03 -1.03
C PRO A 41 -3.66 6.90 -1.98
N THR A 42 -3.33 7.24 -3.21
CA THR A 42 -2.95 6.26 -4.25
C THR A 42 -1.76 5.41 -3.86
N GLU A 43 -0.82 5.93 -3.08
CA GLU A 43 0.32 5.13 -2.61
C GLU A 43 -0.13 3.92 -1.76
N LEU A 44 -1.26 4.03 -1.06
CA LEU A 44 -1.80 2.94 -0.23
C LEU A 44 -2.65 1.95 -1.05
N ARG A 45 -3.14 2.33 -2.23
CA ARG A 45 -4.13 1.53 -2.97
C ARG A 45 -3.60 0.17 -3.42
N GLY A 46 -4.47 -0.81 -3.56
CA GLY A 46 -4.17 -2.16 -4.05
C GLY A 46 -4.24 -3.23 -2.98
N ASN A 47 -3.72 -4.42 -3.31
CA ASN A 47 -3.74 -5.59 -2.44
C ASN A 47 -2.58 -5.56 -1.44
N TRP A 48 -2.87 -6.05 -0.25
CA TRP A 48 -1.98 -6.18 0.90
C TRP A 48 -2.28 -7.48 1.62
N TYR A 49 -1.23 -8.17 2.04
CA TYR A 49 -1.32 -9.47 2.70
C TYR A 49 -0.49 -9.46 3.96
N GLU A 50 -1.05 -10.02 5.01
CA GLU A 50 -0.33 -10.35 6.24
C GLU A 50 -0.48 -11.85 6.44
N SER A 51 0.54 -12.49 7.00
CA SER A 51 0.45 -13.90 7.35
C SER A 51 1.11 -14.12 8.70
N GLY A 52 0.42 -14.85 9.56
CA GLY A 52 0.86 -15.13 10.91
C GLY A 52 0.09 -16.29 11.51
N GLN A 53 0.44 -16.64 12.75
CA GLN A 53 -0.33 -17.59 13.53
C GLN A 53 -1.45 -16.86 14.26
N ASN A 54 -2.65 -17.45 14.23
CA ASN A 54 -3.75 -17.01 15.09
C ASN A 54 -3.51 -17.45 16.55
N ASN A 55 -4.42 -17.08 17.45
CA ASN A 55 -4.34 -17.43 18.87
C ASN A 55 -4.41 -18.95 19.16
N TYR A 56 -4.78 -19.76 18.16
CA TYR A 56 -4.85 -21.22 18.23
C TYR A 56 -3.60 -21.90 17.62
N GLY A 57 -2.64 -21.12 17.12
CA GLY A 57 -1.42 -21.62 16.47
C GLY A 57 -1.59 -21.94 14.98
N ASP A 58 -2.79 -21.79 14.42
CA ASP A 58 -3.03 -22.03 13.00
C ASP A 58 -2.50 -20.87 12.17
N TRP A 59 -1.84 -21.22 11.08
CA TRP A 59 -1.41 -20.25 10.08
C TRP A 59 -2.61 -19.68 9.33
N GLN A 60 -2.71 -18.36 9.32
CA GLN A 60 -3.71 -17.63 8.55
C GLN A 60 -3.03 -16.56 7.70
N THR A 61 -3.62 -16.33 6.52
CA THR A 61 -3.25 -15.21 5.65
C THR A 61 -4.43 -14.27 5.59
N TYR A 62 -4.24 -13.05 6.05
CA TYR A 62 -5.20 -11.96 5.95
C TYR A 62 -4.96 -11.19 4.65
N HIS A 63 -6.04 -10.73 4.04
CA HIS A 63 -6.01 -9.94 2.81
C HIS A 63 -6.75 -8.62 3.02
N MET A 64 -6.06 -7.52 2.74
CA MET A 64 -6.66 -6.20 2.67
C MET A 64 -6.58 -5.66 1.24
N TYR A 65 -7.68 -5.11 0.75
CA TYR A 65 -7.73 -4.35 -0.49
C TYR A 65 -8.11 -2.89 -0.22
N ILE A 66 -7.19 -1.98 -0.49
CA ILE A 66 -7.40 -0.53 -0.37
C ILE A 66 -7.81 0.00 -1.75
N GLY A 67 -9.11 0.19 -1.96
CA GLY A 67 -9.66 0.82 -3.15
C GLY A 67 -9.66 2.34 -3.04
N LYS A 68 -10.09 3.02 -4.12
CA LYS A 68 -10.18 4.50 -4.16
C LYS A 68 -11.18 5.06 -3.13
N LYS A 69 -12.33 4.40 -3.00
CA LYS A 69 -13.51 4.85 -2.24
C LYS A 69 -13.99 3.85 -1.17
N ALA A 70 -13.29 2.73 -1.05
CA ALA A 70 -13.64 1.69 -0.10
C ALA A 70 -12.41 0.86 0.27
N VAL A 71 -12.44 0.26 1.44
CA VAL A 71 -11.43 -0.67 1.94
C VAL A 71 -12.12 -1.98 2.28
N TYR A 72 -11.49 -3.09 1.92
CA TYR A 72 -11.99 -4.42 2.17
C TYR A 72 -10.94 -5.21 2.95
N GLN A 73 -11.40 -6.07 3.85
CA GLN A 73 -10.58 -7.03 4.57
C GLN A 73 -11.24 -8.40 4.48
N ASP A 74 -10.50 -9.40 4.00
CA ASP A 74 -10.94 -10.78 3.80
C ASP A 74 -12.27 -10.90 3.04
N GLY A 75 -12.42 -10.05 2.01
CA GLY A 75 -13.62 -9.96 1.18
C GLY A 75 -14.77 -9.14 1.79
N MET A 76 -14.72 -8.81 3.08
CA MET A 76 -15.69 -7.96 3.75
C MET A 76 -15.37 -6.49 3.56
N LYS A 77 -16.38 -5.66 3.31
CA LYS A 77 -16.20 -4.21 3.17
C LYS A 77 -16.04 -3.57 4.55
N LEU A 78 -14.84 -3.10 4.84
CA LEU A 78 -14.49 -2.46 6.12
C LEU A 78 -14.89 -0.98 6.15
N TYR A 79 -14.54 -0.23 5.09
CA TYR A 79 -14.84 1.20 4.99
C TYR A 79 -15.45 1.55 3.62
N ASP A 80 -16.42 2.46 3.60
CA ASP A 80 -17.03 3.00 2.37
C ASP A 80 -17.28 4.51 2.50
N VAL A 81 -16.95 5.29 1.47
CA VAL A 81 -17.24 6.74 1.45
C VAL A 81 -18.73 7.02 1.49
N HIS A 82 -19.56 6.13 0.92
CA HIS A 82 -21.01 6.34 0.80
C HIS A 82 -21.74 6.08 2.12
N ASN A 83 -21.04 5.59 3.15
CA ASN A 83 -21.63 5.31 4.45
C ASN A 83 -21.71 6.59 5.32
N HIS A 84 -22.37 7.62 4.79
CA HIS A 84 -22.35 9.01 5.29
C HIS A 84 -23.07 9.26 6.62
N LYS A 85 -23.59 8.23 7.30
CA LYS A 85 -24.25 8.40 8.60
C LYS A 85 -23.27 9.04 9.60
N SER A 86 -23.75 9.99 10.40
CA SER A 86 -22.94 10.65 11.44
C SER A 86 -22.36 9.58 12.39
N ASN A 87 -21.09 9.72 12.79
CA ASN A 87 -20.38 8.81 13.69
C ASN A 87 -20.35 7.33 13.24
N ASN A 88 -20.39 7.07 11.94
CA ASN A 88 -20.33 5.70 11.44
C ASN A 88 -18.89 5.20 11.30
N GLU A 89 -18.49 4.26 12.17
CA GLU A 89 -17.16 3.62 12.19
C GLU A 89 -16.75 2.97 10.86
N TYR A 90 -17.72 2.62 10.02
CA TYR A 90 -17.54 2.04 8.68
C TYR A 90 -17.44 3.11 7.56
N MET A 91 -17.47 4.40 7.91
CA MET A 91 -17.29 5.47 6.93
C MET A 91 -15.83 5.63 6.57
N LEU A 92 -15.50 5.57 5.28
CA LEU A 92 -14.18 5.97 4.81
C LEU A 92 -14.04 7.49 4.94
N TYR A 93 -13.17 7.92 5.85
CA TYR A 93 -12.77 9.30 6.04
C TYR A 93 -11.26 9.37 6.28
N VAL A 94 -10.52 9.68 5.23
CA VAL A 94 -9.06 9.71 5.26
C VAL A 94 -8.60 10.99 5.95
N GLN A 95 -7.86 10.83 7.04
CA GLN A 95 -7.20 11.93 7.72
C GLN A 95 -5.69 11.73 7.63
N LYS A 96 -4.98 12.72 7.08
CA LYS A 96 -3.52 12.73 7.10
C LYS A 96 -3.05 13.23 8.46
N ILE A 97 -2.20 12.46 9.14
CA ILE A 97 -1.65 12.82 10.45
C ILE A 97 -0.36 13.62 10.24
N ASN A 98 -0.18 14.68 11.03
CA ASN A 98 1.00 15.52 10.95
C ASN A 98 2.18 14.89 11.71
N LYS A 99 3.39 15.13 11.22
CA LYS A 99 4.62 14.39 11.51
C LYS A 99 5.08 14.45 12.98
N LYS A 100 4.64 15.45 13.75
CA LYS A 100 5.14 15.71 15.11
C LYS A 100 4.78 14.63 16.12
N ASP A 101 3.81 13.77 15.80
CA ASP A 101 3.31 12.76 16.74
C ASP A 101 3.84 11.34 16.45
N MET A 102 4.56 11.11 15.34
CA MET A 102 4.99 9.77 14.91
C MET A 102 6.34 9.77 14.17
N ASP A 103 7.45 9.79 14.91
CA ASP A 103 8.83 9.88 14.38
C ASP A 103 9.26 8.72 13.45
N PHE A 104 8.53 7.61 13.46
CA PHE A 104 8.89 6.38 12.75
C PHE A 104 8.28 6.25 11.34
N ALA A 105 7.37 7.12 10.93
CA ALA A 105 6.54 6.91 9.74
C ALA A 105 6.76 7.94 8.62
N GLY A 106 6.33 7.57 7.40
CA GLY A 106 6.32 8.46 6.22
C GLY A 106 5.13 9.41 6.26
N ASN A 107 4.40 9.56 5.15
CA ASN A 107 3.04 10.10 5.23
C ASN A 107 2.16 9.06 5.96
N THR A 108 1.56 9.44 7.09
CA THR A 108 0.67 8.58 7.87
C THR A 108 -0.78 9.02 7.71
N TYR A 109 -1.68 8.04 7.68
CA TYR A 109 -3.10 8.25 7.48
C TYR A 109 -3.92 7.44 8.49
N VAL A 110 -5.11 7.93 8.79
CA VAL A 110 -6.20 7.17 9.41
C VAL A 110 -7.31 7.07 8.36
N LEU A 111 -7.86 5.89 8.12
CA LEU A 111 -8.83 5.68 7.03
C LEU A 111 -10.29 5.96 7.44
N ASN A 112 -10.58 6.07 8.74
CA ASN A 112 -11.93 6.34 9.29
C ASN A 112 -11.91 7.50 10.32
N GLY A 113 -11.09 8.52 10.10
CA GLY A 113 -10.81 9.61 11.06
C GLY A 113 -11.98 10.52 11.43
N LYS A 114 -13.19 10.32 10.90
CA LYS A 114 -14.37 11.14 11.25
C LYS A 114 -14.97 10.79 12.61
N VAL A 115 -14.86 9.53 13.03
CA VAL A 115 -15.67 8.97 14.12
C VAL A 115 -15.02 9.13 15.49
N PHE A 116 -13.70 9.35 15.55
CA PHE A 116 -13.01 9.59 16.81
C PHE A 116 -11.81 10.53 16.59
N PRO A 117 -11.70 11.65 17.33
CA PRO A 117 -10.39 12.19 17.64
C PRO A 117 -9.69 11.17 18.55
N TYR A 118 -8.76 10.39 17.98
CA TYR A 118 -7.71 9.68 18.72
C TYR A 118 -8.19 8.78 19.87
N LYS A 119 -8.81 7.63 19.58
CA LYS A 119 -8.99 6.55 20.59
C LYS A 119 -8.81 5.16 19.99
N ASP A 120 -7.77 4.48 20.45
CA ASP A 120 -7.45 3.05 20.62
C ASP A 120 -7.85 1.97 19.58
N GLY A 121 -8.87 2.18 18.74
CA GLY A 121 -9.37 1.17 17.80
C GLY A 121 -9.00 1.36 16.34
N ASN A 122 -8.54 2.55 15.92
CA ASN A 122 -8.33 2.84 14.50
C ASN A 122 -6.86 2.67 14.07
N PRO A 123 -6.56 1.82 13.07
CA PRO A 123 -5.18 1.60 12.65
C PRO A 123 -4.63 2.83 11.92
N TYR A 124 -3.49 3.33 12.39
CA TYR A 124 -2.64 4.23 11.61
C TYR A 124 -2.01 3.45 10.49
N VAL A 125 -2.11 3.94 9.25
CA VAL A 125 -1.54 3.27 8.08
C VAL A 125 -0.51 4.14 7.39
N TRP A 126 0.64 3.55 7.04
CA TRP A 126 1.69 4.22 6.28
C TRP A 126 2.51 3.22 5.46
N LEU A 127 3.17 3.71 4.42
CA LEU A 127 4.19 2.91 3.73
C LEU A 127 5.56 3.04 4.40
N SER A 128 6.31 1.94 4.42
CA SER A 128 7.71 1.94 4.83
C SER A 128 8.54 2.95 4.03
N LYS A 129 9.42 3.69 4.71
CA LYS A 129 10.39 4.59 4.06
C LYS A 129 11.34 3.78 3.17
N LYS A 130 11.93 2.73 3.76
CA LYS A 130 12.81 1.78 3.06
C LYS A 130 11.97 0.80 2.23
N ARG A 131 12.50 0.44 1.07
CA ARG A 131 11.98 -0.67 0.24
C ARG A 131 12.71 -1.94 0.66
N ILE A 132 12.01 -3.06 0.70
CA ILE A 132 12.61 -4.39 0.74
C ILE A 132 12.35 -5.07 -0.59
N HIS A 133 13.42 -5.56 -1.24
CA HIS A 133 13.38 -6.15 -2.59
C HIS A 133 12.63 -5.28 -3.60
N GLY A 134 12.93 -3.98 -3.58
CA GLY A 134 12.31 -2.98 -4.47
C GLY A 134 10.87 -2.59 -4.12
N LYS A 135 10.23 -3.23 -3.13
CA LYS A 135 8.83 -2.99 -2.75
C LYS A 135 8.73 -2.31 -1.39
N ARG A 136 7.75 -1.42 -1.22
CA ARG A 136 7.37 -0.90 0.12
C ARG A 136 6.37 -1.86 0.75
N VAL A 137 6.44 -1.96 2.07
CA VAL A 137 5.42 -2.64 2.88
C VAL A 137 4.46 -1.60 3.44
N LEU A 138 3.20 -1.98 3.60
CA LEU A 138 2.24 -1.20 4.36
C LEU A 138 2.42 -1.60 5.83
N LYS A 139 2.39 -0.60 6.71
CA LYS A 139 2.38 -0.79 8.15
C LYS A 139 1.06 -0.28 8.69
N SER A 140 0.43 -1.06 9.56
CA SER A 140 -0.65 -0.60 10.43
C SER A 140 -0.18 -0.55 11.88
N TYR A 141 -0.70 0.39 12.66
CA TYR A 141 -0.49 0.42 14.11
C TYR A 141 -1.81 0.67 14.83
N THR A 142 -2.14 -0.20 15.77
CA THR A 142 -3.17 0.05 16.79
C THR A 142 -2.52 -0.05 18.18
N LEU A 143 -3.08 0.66 19.16
CA LEU A 143 -2.58 0.59 20.54
C LEU A 143 -2.71 -0.82 21.14
N MET A 144 -3.65 -1.62 20.63
CA MET A 144 -3.91 -2.99 21.11
C MET A 144 -3.05 -4.07 20.44
N ASN A 145 -2.72 -3.93 19.14
CA ASN A 145 -2.03 -5.00 18.38
C ASN A 145 -0.57 -4.66 18.02
N GLY A 146 -0.08 -3.47 18.35
CA GLY A 146 1.26 -3.06 17.96
C GLY A 146 1.37 -2.79 16.46
N ILE A 147 2.56 -2.97 15.88
CA ILE A 147 2.81 -2.73 14.46
C ILE A 147 2.63 -4.02 13.66
N GLU A 148 1.65 -4.02 12.76
CA GLU A 148 1.41 -5.04 11.75
C GLU A 148 2.12 -4.66 10.43
N VAL A 149 2.50 -5.66 9.64
CA VAL A 149 3.27 -5.46 8.40
C VAL A 149 2.65 -6.26 7.26
N TRP A 150 2.23 -5.52 6.22
CA TRP A 150 1.56 -6.09 5.07
C TRP A 150 2.39 -5.96 3.80
N THR A 151 2.46 -7.04 3.04
CA THR A 151 3.19 -7.13 1.78
C THR A 151 2.25 -7.12 0.58
N ARG A 152 2.76 -6.72 -0.59
CA ARG A 152 1.98 -6.75 -1.85
C ARG A 152 1.70 -8.16 -2.37
N ASN A 153 2.53 -9.12 -1.98
CA ASN A 153 2.43 -10.50 -2.37
C ASN A 153 2.04 -11.34 -1.14
N LYS A 154 1.28 -12.41 -1.36
CA LYS A 154 1.12 -13.45 -0.33
C LYS A 154 2.48 -14.04 -0.01
N ILE A 155 2.84 -14.08 1.26
CA ILE A 155 4.04 -14.77 1.72
C ILE A 155 3.67 -16.25 1.82
N GLN A 156 4.39 -17.11 1.09
CA GLN A 156 4.20 -18.55 1.23
C GLN A 156 4.78 -19.03 2.56
N LYS A 157 4.11 -20.00 3.18
CA LYS A 157 4.55 -20.63 4.42
C LYS A 157 5.94 -21.24 4.23
N ASP A 158 6.85 -20.88 5.13
CA ASP A 158 8.15 -21.53 5.26
C ASP A 158 8.21 -22.17 6.66
N TYR A 159 8.15 -23.51 6.68
CA TYR A 159 8.10 -24.34 7.90
C TYR A 159 9.39 -24.30 8.73
N SER A 160 10.46 -23.69 8.22
CA SER A 160 11.77 -23.62 8.91
C SER A 160 11.79 -22.69 10.14
N ASP A 161 10.76 -21.85 10.34
CA ASP A 161 10.83 -20.73 11.29
C ASP A 161 9.71 -20.75 12.34
N MET A 162 9.47 -21.91 12.95
CA MET A 162 8.49 -22.10 14.03
C MET A 162 8.86 -21.39 15.35
N ARG A 163 9.74 -20.37 15.37
CA ARG A 163 10.09 -19.67 16.62
C ARG A 163 10.58 -18.23 16.53
N SER A 164 10.51 -17.53 15.38
CA SER A 164 10.93 -16.12 15.35
C SER A 164 9.76 -15.15 15.19
N ASN A 165 9.50 -14.44 16.29
CA ASN A 165 8.92 -13.11 16.38
C ASN A 165 8.77 -12.40 15.01
N ILE A 166 7.52 -12.33 14.52
CA ILE A 166 7.12 -11.64 13.29
C ILE A 166 7.46 -10.13 13.30
N SER A 167 8.02 -9.59 14.39
CA SER A 167 8.51 -8.21 14.43
C SER A 167 9.98 -7.99 14.02
N ARG A 168 10.81 -9.02 13.75
CA ARG A 168 12.25 -8.75 13.47
C ARG A 168 12.97 -9.51 12.34
N SER A 169 12.48 -10.61 11.75
CA SER A 169 13.38 -11.46 10.92
C SER A 169 12.99 -11.69 9.47
N LYS A 170 11.74 -11.58 9.01
CA LYS A 170 11.38 -12.01 7.64
C LYS A 170 11.04 -10.89 6.67
N VAL A 171 11.98 -9.96 6.52
CA VAL A 171 12.15 -9.25 5.24
C VAL A 171 13.52 -9.58 4.62
N GLY A 172 13.80 -10.88 4.57
CA GLY A 172 14.49 -11.55 3.46
C GLY A 172 13.54 -12.72 3.13
N ILE A 173 12.95 -12.82 1.94
CA ILE A 173 13.50 -13.34 0.68
C ILE A 173 12.73 -12.69 -0.49
#